data_AF-A0A521JBU9-F1
#
_entry.id   AF-A0A521JBU9-F1
#
_cell.length_a   1.000
_cell.length_b   1.000
_cell.length_c   1.000
_cell.angle_alpha   90.00
_cell.angle_beta   90.00
_cell.angle_gamma   90.00
#
_symmetry.space_group_name_H-M   'P 1'
#
loop_
_entity.id
_entity.type
_entity.pdbx_description
1 polymer ?
#
loop_
_entity_poly.entity_id
_entity_poly.type
_entity_poly.pdbx_seq_one_letter_code
_entity_poly.pdbx_strand_id
1 'polypeptide(L)'
;MEKQLLFELKLYIEKHKSEDIIKDTDYIYDNIMPMKSAVRMDKAYYEEALPKDKKPDDNTWLERFRKKSVPKVKERDEDIYSRNIISEEEELEDYINKEKSNETFTSKLLQYIDRSELSDADIYKKAGIDRRHFSKIRCDKHYQPKKATAIALCMALQLTIEETVDLLGMAGYSLSSSDTGDLVVKFCIERKIYDLIEVNEALDYFGQKLLGV
;
A
#
# COMPACT_ATOMS: atom_id res chain seq x y z
N MET A 1 -25.48 9.14 15.42
CA MET A 1 -25.94 8.88 14.03
C MET A 1 -27.44 8.60 13.90
N GLU A 2 -28.11 9.10 12.86
CA GLU A 2 -29.51 8.77 12.56
C GLU A 2 -29.66 7.32 12.03
N LYS A 3 -30.73 6.63 12.44
CA LYS A 3 -30.97 5.22 12.05
C LYS A 3 -31.08 5.00 10.53
N GLN A 4 -31.51 6.03 9.78
CA GLN A 4 -31.65 5.98 8.33
C GLN A 4 -30.27 5.94 7.64
N LEU A 5 -29.35 6.82 8.04
CA LEU A 5 -27.98 6.84 7.51
C LEU A 5 -27.25 5.51 7.73
N LEU A 6 -27.47 4.90 8.89
CA LEU A 6 -26.87 3.61 9.23
C LEU A 6 -27.41 2.46 8.37
N PHE A 7 -28.69 2.50 7.98
CA PHE A 7 -29.27 1.55 7.05
C PHE A 7 -28.73 1.76 5.62
N GLU A 8 -28.63 3.01 5.16
CA GLU A 8 -28.05 3.34 3.85
C GLU A 8 -26.58 2.89 3.75
N LEU A 9 -25.81 3.09 4.81
CA LEU A 9 -24.41 2.69 4.85
C LEU A 9 -24.28 1.15 4.80
N LYS A 10 -25.14 0.40 5.50
CA LYS A 10 -25.19 -1.07 5.37
C LYS A 10 -25.46 -1.51 3.94
N LEU A 11 -26.46 -0.91 3.28
CA LEU A 11 -26.78 -1.22 1.88
C LEU A 11 -25.63 -0.88 0.93
N TYR A 12 -24.93 0.24 1.17
CA TYR A 12 -23.77 0.65 0.39
C TYR A 12 -22.63 -0.37 0.46
N ILE A 13 -22.30 -0.82 1.68
CA ILE A 13 -21.27 -1.84 1.89
C ILE A 13 -21.66 -3.14 1.19
N GLU A 14 -22.91 -3.60 1.31
CA GLU A 14 -23.37 -4.82 0.64
C GLU A 14 -23.24 -4.73 -0.89
N LYS A 15 -23.62 -3.60 -1.48
CA LYS A 15 -23.50 -3.35 -2.92
C LYS A 15 -22.04 -3.41 -3.39
N HIS A 16 -21.15 -2.68 -2.73
CA HIS A 16 -19.74 -2.64 -3.13
C HIS A 16 -18.97 -3.92 -2.80
N LYS A 17 -19.47 -4.76 -1.90
CA LYS A 17 -18.95 -6.12 -1.67
C LYS A 17 -19.21 -7.05 -2.87
N SER A 18 -20.25 -6.77 -3.67
CA SER A 18 -20.64 -7.58 -4.84
C SER A 18 -19.97 -7.16 -6.15
N GLU A 19 -19.53 -5.91 -6.27
CA GLU A 19 -18.91 -5.37 -7.49
C GLU A 19 -17.48 -5.89 -7.69
N ASP A 20 -16.84 -6.38 -6.62
CA ASP A 20 -15.50 -6.97 -6.62
C ASP A 20 -15.48 -8.50 -6.72
N ILE A 21 -16.65 -9.15 -6.88
CA ILE A 21 -16.64 -10.50 -7.46
C ILE A 21 -16.33 -10.28 -8.93
N ILE A 22 -15.04 -10.37 -9.25
CA ILE A 22 -14.52 -10.64 -10.59
C ILE A 22 -15.56 -11.52 -11.29
N LYS A 23 -16.16 -10.99 -12.36
CA LYS A 23 -16.73 -11.79 -13.44
C LYS A 23 -15.58 -12.64 -14.00
N ASP A 24 -15.27 -13.74 -13.31
CA ASP A 24 -14.45 -14.88 -13.72
C ASP A 24 -14.20 -15.73 -12.46
N THR A 25 -15.15 -16.58 -12.11
CA THR A 25 -14.87 -17.73 -11.23
C THR A 25 -15.21 -19.03 -11.94
N ASP A 26 -14.57 -19.22 -13.10
CA ASP A 26 -14.26 -20.55 -13.64
C ASP A 26 -12.74 -20.85 -13.55
N TYR A 27 -12.01 -20.14 -12.68
CA TYR A 27 -10.65 -20.55 -12.31
C TYR A 27 -10.71 -21.52 -11.14
N ILE A 28 -10.64 -22.81 -11.47
CA ILE A 28 -10.24 -23.86 -10.54
C ILE A 28 -8.80 -23.54 -10.12
N TYR A 29 -8.60 -23.11 -8.87
CA TYR A 29 -7.28 -22.94 -8.28
C TYR A 29 -6.64 -24.32 -8.02
N ASP A 30 -6.14 -24.97 -9.06
CA ASP A 30 -5.42 -26.24 -8.94
C ASP A 30 -3.96 -26.09 -8.45
N ASN A 31 -3.53 -24.89 -8.04
CA ASN A 31 -2.12 -24.65 -7.69
C ASN A 31 -1.89 -23.74 -6.46
N ILE A 32 -2.68 -23.89 -5.39
CA ILE A 32 -2.22 -23.43 -4.07
C ILE A 32 -1.44 -24.57 -3.44
N MET A 33 -0.14 -24.67 -3.74
CA MET A 33 0.74 -25.61 -3.03
C MET A 33 0.77 -25.24 -1.55
N PRO A 34 0.50 -26.19 -0.62
CA PRO A 34 0.63 -25.92 0.80
C PRO A 34 2.10 -25.57 1.13
N MET A 35 2.32 -24.48 1.88
CA MET A 35 3.65 -24.17 2.40
C MET A 35 4.18 -25.35 3.21
N LYS A 36 5.39 -25.81 2.89
CA LYS A 36 6.06 -27.00 3.45
C LYS A 36 6.21 -27.01 4.98
N SER A 37 5.87 -25.92 5.68
CA SER A 37 6.01 -25.81 7.14
C SER A 37 4.76 -26.19 7.93
N ALA A 38 3.59 -26.38 7.30
CA ALA A 38 2.32 -26.44 8.05
C ALA A 38 1.67 -27.83 8.17
N VAL A 39 2.23 -28.90 7.60
CA VAL A 39 1.55 -30.19 7.57
C VAL A 39 2.35 -31.26 8.35
N ARG A 40 1.92 -31.52 9.59
CA ARG A 40 2.12 -32.83 10.23
C ARG A 40 1.15 -33.81 9.55
N MET A 41 1.57 -34.47 8.48
CA MET A 41 0.83 -35.59 7.89
C MET A 41 1.75 -36.79 7.74
N ASP A 42 1.19 -37.97 8.03
CA ASP A 42 1.92 -39.20 8.26
C ASP A 42 2.75 -39.66 7.07
N LYS A 43 3.96 -40.12 7.42
CA LYS A 43 5.10 -40.50 6.58
C LYS A 43 4.81 -41.55 5.50
N ALA A 44 3.66 -42.23 5.56
CA ALA A 44 3.34 -43.39 4.73
C ALA A 44 2.91 -43.05 3.29
N TYR A 45 2.44 -41.83 3.02
CA TYR A 45 1.90 -41.51 1.68
C TYR A 45 2.98 -41.13 0.65
N TYR A 46 4.17 -40.69 1.09
CA TYR A 46 5.23 -40.24 0.17
C TYR A 46 6.14 -41.36 -0.36
N GLU A 47 6.14 -42.54 0.26
CA GLU A 47 7.09 -43.60 -0.11
C GLU A 47 6.66 -44.44 -1.32
N GLU A 48 5.38 -44.42 -1.71
CA GLU A 48 4.87 -45.19 -2.86
C GLU A 48 4.93 -44.46 -4.21
N ALA A 49 5.10 -43.13 -4.24
CA ALA A 49 4.92 -42.32 -5.45
C ALA A 49 6.21 -41.74 -6.09
N LEU A 50 7.41 -42.06 -5.58
CA LEU A 50 8.66 -41.52 -6.14
C LEU A 50 9.48 -42.59 -6.89
N PRO A 51 9.85 -42.36 -8.16
CA PRO A 51 10.88 -43.14 -8.82
C PRO A 51 12.19 -43.03 -8.03
N LYS A 52 12.72 -44.17 -7.60
CA LYS A 52 14.08 -44.27 -7.05
C LYS A 52 15.05 -43.97 -8.19
N ASP A 53 15.53 -42.74 -8.28
CA ASP A 53 16.97 -42.46 -8.42
C ASP A 53 17.27 -40.97 -8.66
N LYS A 54 18.32 -40.54 -7.95
CA LYS A 54 19.04 -39.24 -7.99
C LYS A 54 18.33 -38.04 -7.36
N LYS A 55 18.76 -37.77 -6.11
CA LYS A 55 18.57 -36.50 -5.41
C LYS A 55 19.10 -35.35 -6.28
N PRO A 56 18.28 -34.36 -6.67
CA PRO A 56 18.78 -33.13 -7.26
C PRO A 56 19.41 -32.29 -6.15
N ASP A 57 20.60 -31.73 -6.39
CA ASP A 57 21.25 -30.88 -5.41
C ASP A 57 20.42 -29.61 -5.18
N ASP A 58 20.23 -29.28 -3.90
CA ASP A 58 19.34 -28.22 -3.43
C ASP A 58 19.99 -26.82 -3.49
N ASN A 59 21.10 -26.65 -4.22
CA ASN A 59 21.81 -25.37 -4.32
C ASN A 59 21.68 -24.67 -5.68
N THR A 60 20.92 -25.24 -6.62
CA THR A 60 20.71 -24.63 -7.95
C THR A 60 20.03 -23.26 -7.89
N TRP A 61 19.17 -23.01 -6.89
CA TRP A 61 18.50 -21.71 -6.72
C TRP A 61 19.36 -20.66 -6.00
N LEU A 62 20.31 -21.09 -5.14
CA LEU A 62 21.22 -20.21 -4.42
C LEU A 62 22.42 -19.73 -5.28
N GLU A 63 22.81 -20.49 -6.31
CA GLU A 63 23.83 -20.09 -7.29
C GLU A 63 23.44 -18.84 -8.10
N ARG A 64 22.14 -18.56 -8.27
CA ARG A 64 21.66 -17.37 -9.01
C ARG A 64 21.85 -16.05 -8.26
N PHE A 65 21.97 -16.09 -6.93
CA PHE A 65 22.04 -14.89 -6.08
C PHE A 65 23.37 -14.74 -5.32
N ARG A 66 24.26 -15.73 -5.38
CA ARG A 66 25.57 -15.67 -4.72
C ARG A 66 26.59 -14.99 -5.63
N LYS A 67 26.97 -13.75 -5.29
CA LYS A 67 28.09 -13.00 -5.89
C LYS A 67 29.31 -13.92 -6.10
N LYS A 68 29.65 -14.20 -7.37
CA LYS A 68 30.94 -14.81 -7.71
C LYS A 68 32.01 -13.73 -7.66
N SER A 69 32.89 -13.83 -6.67
CA SER A 69 34.17 -13.11 -6.65
C SER A 69 34.96 -13.45 -7.92
N VAL A 70 35.32 -12.43 -8.70
CA VAL A 70 36.03 -12.53 -9.98
C VAL A 70 37.38 -13.25 -9.82
N PRO A 71 37.74 -14.22 -10.69
CA PRO A 71 39.08 -14.80 -10.69
C PRO A 71 40.08 -13.82 -11.31
N LYS A 72 41.20 -13.63 -10.61
CA LYS A 72 42.36 -12.86 -11.08
C LYS A 72 43.03 -13.60 -12.25
N VAL A 73 42.71 -13.23 -13.49
CA VAL A 73 43.40 -13.72 -14.69
C VAL A 73 44.43 -12.70 -15.14
N LYS A 74 45.65 -13.18 -15.39
CA LYS A 74 46.83 -12.42 -15.79
C LYS A 74 46.75 -11.97 -17.26
N GLU A 75 47.24 -10.76 -17.47
CA GLU A 75 47.50 -10.00 -18.71
C GLU A 75 47.77 -10.80 -19.99
N ARG A 76 46.97 -10.53 -21.03
CA ARG A 76 47.39 -9.75 -22.22
C ARG A 76 46.27 -9.75 -23.26
N ASP A 77 45.75 -8.55 -23.53
CA ASP A 77 45.30 -7.99 -24.81
C ASP A 77 44.47 -6.75 -24.46
N GLU A 78 45.21 -5.65 -24.26
CA GLU A 78 44.67 -4.30 -24.08
C GLU A 78 44.03 -3.82 -25.40
N ASP A 79 43.06 -2.94 -25.23
CA ASP A 79 42.42 -2.12 -26.26
C ASP A 79 41.34 -2.83 -27.10
N ILE A 80 40.08 -2.80 -26.61
CA ILE A 80 38.85 -2.49 -27.40
C ILE A 80 37.57 -2.59 -26.54
N TYR A 81 37.56 -3.27 -25.38
CA TYR A 81 36.31 -3.48 -24.62
C TYR A 81 35.95 -2.39 -23.58
N SER A 82 36.69 -1.28 -23.52
CA SER A 82 36.48 -0.22 -22.51
C SER A 82 35.43 0.83 -22.91
N ARG A 83 34.49 0.52 -23.79
CA ARG A 83 33.40 1.42 -24.16
C ARG A 83 32.09 0.65 -24.23
N ASN A 84 31.21 0.95 -23.29
CA ASN A 84 29.81 0.48 -23.17
C ASN A 84 29.58 -0.75 -22.28
N ILE A 85 30.07 -0.70 -21.04
CA ILE A 85 29.29 -1.25 -19.93
C ILE A 85 28.74 -0.03 -19.20
N ILE A 86 27.59 0.46 -19.65
CA ILE A 86 26.71 1.20 -18.72
C ILE A 86 26.38 0.15 -17.67
N SER A 87 26.78 0.38 -16.42
CA SER A 87 26.49 -0.59 -15.38
C SER A 87 24.97 -0.69 -15.23
N GLU A 88 24.42 -1.90 -15.11
CA GLU A 88 22.96 -2.11 -14.95
C GLU A 88 22.41 -1.28 -13.76
N GLU A 89 23.27 -0.94 -12.80
CA GLU A 89 22.98 -0.02 -11.71
C GLU A 89 22.72 1.43 -12.15
N GLU A 90 23.47 1.97 -13.12
CA GLU A 90 23.29 3.34 -13.63
C GLU A 90 21.97 3.49 -14.40
N GLU A 91 21.58 2.49 -15.20
CA GLU A 91 20.32 2.52 -15.95
C GLU A 91 19.10 2.50 -15.02
N LEU A 92 19.18 1.73 -13.92
CA LEU A 92 18.13 1.69 -12.90
C LEU A 92 18.04 3.02 -12.13
N GLU A 93 19.17 3.61 -11.76
CA GLU A 93 19.21 4.91 -11.08
C GLU A 93 18.64 6.02 -11.96
N ASP A 94 19.00 6.04 -13.26
CA ASP A 94 18.48 7.00 -14.23
C ASP A 94 16.97 6.84 -14.44
N TYR A 95 16.47 5.60 -14.53
CA TYR A 95 15.04 5.33 -14.61
C TYR A 95 14.29 5.82 -13.37
N ILE A 96 14.80 5.51 -12.17
CA ILE A 96 14.19 5.96 -10.91
C ILE A 96 14.18 7.49 -10.84
N ASN A 97 15.28 8.16 -11.16
CA ASN A 97 15.37 9.62 -11.12
C ASN A 97 14.45 10.30 -12.14
N LYS A 98 14.20 9.66 -13.28
CA LYS A 98 13.28 10.15 -14.31
C LYS A 98 11.81 9.98 -13.92
N GLU A 99 11.44 8.83 -13.35
CA GLU A 99 10.03 8.52 -13.01
C GLU A 99 9.62 9.06 -11.64
N LYS A 100 10.57 9.31 -10.74
CA LYS A 100 10.26 9.80 -9.39
C LYS A 100 9.68 11.21 -9.47
N SER A 101 8.39 11.32 -9.20
CA SER A 101 7.72 12.61 -9.07
C SER A 101 8.39 13.45 -7.96
N ASN A 102 8.61 14.73 -8.27
CA ASN A 102 9.10 15.71 -7.31
C ASN A 102 8.04 16.09 -6.24
N GLU A 103 6.77 15.75 -6.53
CA GLU A 103 5.64 16.00 -5.66
C GLU A 103 5.53 14.87 -4.62
N THR A 104 5.45 15.26 -3.35
CA THR A 104 5.37 14.35 -2.21
C THR A 104 4.04 14.55 -1.50
N PHE A 105 3.64 13.57 -0.68
CA PHE A 105 2.46 13.69 0.18
C PHE A 105 2.44 15.03 0.93
N THR A 106 3.53 15.38 1.61
CA THR A 106 3.62 16.64 2.36
C THR A 106 3.44 17.85 1.45
N SER A 107 4.12 17.89 0.30
CA SER A 107 4.00 19.03 -0.64
C SER A 107 2.57 19.20 -1.17
N LYS A 108 1.89 18.09 -1.49
CA LYS A 108 0.51 18.12 -1.98
C LYS A 108 -0.49 18.49 -0.89
N LEU A 109 -0.31 17.93 0.31
CA LEU A 109 -1.09 18.27 1.49
C LEU A 109 -1.04 19.78 1.73
N LEU A 110 0.16 20.38 1.79
CA LEU A 110 0.32 21.82 2.02
C LEU A 110 -0.36 22.67 0.93
N GLN A 111 -0.35 22.24 -0.33
CA GLN A 111 -1.13 22.92 -1.38
C GLN A 111 -2.65 22.88 -1.11
N TYR A 112 -3.19 21.76 -0.61
CA TYR A 112 -4.60 21.70 -0.22
C TYR A 112 -4.89 22.58 1.00
N ILE A 113 -3.97 22.64 1.97
CA ILE A 113 -4.08 23.56 3.11
C ILE A 113 -4.17 25.01 2.64
N ASP A 114 -3.23 25.43 1.78
CA ASP A 114 -3.17 26.80 1.26
C ASP A 114 -4.44 27.17 0.46
N ARG A 115 -5.07 26.19 -0.22
CA ARG A 115 -6.36 26.38 -0.93
C ARG A 115 -7.57 26.43 0.00
N SER A 116 -7.51 25.78 1.16
CA SER A 116 -8.65 25.63 2.07
C SER A 116 -8.96 26.87 2.91
N GLU A 117 -8.11 27.91 2.85
CA GLU A 117 -8.16 29.12 3.69
C GLU A 117 -8.16 28.85 5.21
N LEU A 118 -7.95 27.60 5.64
CA LEU A 118 -7.87 27.21 7.04
C LEU A 118 -6.45 27.34 7.57
N SER A 119 -6.32 27.68 8.85
CA SER A 119 -5.00 27.65 9.49
C SER A 119 -4.56 26.20 9.74
N ASP A 120 -3.25 25.97 9.74
CA ASP A 120 -2.64 24.72 10.21
C ASP A 120 -3.25 24.25 11.54
N ALA A 121 -3.55 25.20 12.43
CA ALA A 121 -4.13 24.92 13.74
C ALA A 121 -5.54 24.34 13.68
N ASP A 122 -6.34 24.79 12.73
CA ASP A 122 -7.69 24.27 12.55
C ASP A 122 -7.66 22.88 11.92
N ILE A 123 -6.72 22.65 10.99
CA ILE A 123 -6.61 21.39 10.27
C ILE A 123 -6.20 20.25 11.20
N TYR A 124 -5.10 20.39 11.96
CA TYR A 124 -4.71 19.28 12.85
C TYR A 124 -5.72 19.05 13.97
N LYS A 125 -6.44 20.09 14.43
CA LYS A 125 -7.51 19.93 15.41
C LYS A 125 -8.71 19.19 14.83
N LYS A 126 -9.16 19.58 13.63
CA LYS A 126 -10.25 18.88 12.92
C LYS A 126 -9.88 17.43 12.60
N ALA A 127 -8.62 17.17 12.29
CA ALA A 127 -8.12 15.82 12.01
C ALA A 127 -7.88 14.98 13.28
N GLY A 128 -8.03 15.55 14.49
CA GLY A 128 -7.74 14.85 15.75
C GLY A 128 -6.24 14.59 15.98
N ILE A 129 -5.34 15.29 15.30
CA ILE A 129 -3.90 15.03 15.33
C ILE A 129 -3.20 15.98 16.33
N ASP A 130 -2.28 15.44 17.13
CA ASP A 130 -1.39 16.26 17.97
C ASP A 130 -0.57 17.24 17.10
N ARG A 131 -0.56 18.51 17.48
CA ARG A 131 0.28 19.57 16.90
C ARG A 131 1.72 19.12 16.65
N ARG A 132 2.33 18.34 17.55
CA ARG A 132 3.71 17.83 17.39
C ARG A 132 3.82 16.85 16.24
N HIS A 133 2.83 15.98 16.07
CA HIS A 133 2.78 15.03 14.95
C HIS A 133 2.56 15.78 13.63
N PHE A 134 1.64 16.73 13.62
CA PHE A 134 1.42 17.58 12.45
C PHE A 134 2.67 18.41 12.07
N SER A 135 3.41 18.91 13.06
CA SER A 135 4.67 19.61 12.81
C SER A 135 5.71 18.73 12.11
N LYS A 136 5.77 17.43 12.41
CA LYS A 136 6.67 16.50 11.71
C LYS A 136 6.25 16.34 10.25
N ILE A 137 4.94 16.18 10.01
CA ILE A 137 4.38 16.09 8.65
C ILE A 137 4.76 17.34 7.85
N ARG A 138 4.59 18.54 8.42
CA ARG A 138 4.87 19.80 7.74
C ARG A 138 6.37 20.03 7.48
N CYS A 139 7.23 19.71 8.44
CA CYS A 139 8.66 20.03 8.35
C CYS A 139 9.46 19.03 7.51
N ASP A 140 9.01 17.78 7.43
CA ASP A 140 9.69 16.73 6.66
C ASP A 140 8.94 16.46 5.34
N LYS A 141 9.56 16.85 4.23
CA LYS A 141 9.03 16.66 2.87
C LYS A 141 8.79 15.18 2.55
N HIS A 142 9.57 14.28 3.15
CA HIS A 142 9.48 12.84 2.91
C HIS A 142 8.77 12.09 4.05
N TYR A 143 8.09 12.82 4.94
CA TYR A 143 7.33 12.20 6.01
C TYR A 143 6.21 11.33 5.44
N GLN A 144 6.15 10.08 5.88
CA GLN A 144 5.09 9.15 5.52
C GLN A 144 4.16 8.95 6.72
N PRO A 145 2.99 9.60 6.75
CA PRO A 145 2.02 9.37 7.80
C PRO A 145 1.44 7.96 7.70
N LYS A 146 0.86 7.47 8.79
CA LYS A 146 0.06 6.24 8.76
C LYS A 146 -1.22 6.47 7.94
N LYS A 147 -1.75 5.41 7.32
CA LYS A 147 -2.99 5.46 6.54
C LYS A 147 -4.14 6.19 7.26
N ALA A 148 -4.42 5.84 8.52
CA ALA A 148 -5.46 6.49 9.31
C ALA A 148 -5.24 7.99 9.51
N THR A 149 -3.99 8.43 9.69
CA THR A 149 -3.64 9.85 9.82
C THR A 149 -3.80 10.59 8.48
N ALA A 150 -3.41 9.96 7.38
CA ALA A 150 -3.59 10.53 6.05
C ALA A 150 -5.09 10.70 5.72
N ILE A 151 -5.92 9.68 5.98
CA ILE A 151 -7.37 9.76 5.81
C ILE A 151 -7.98 10.85 6.69
N ALA A 152 -7.55 10.96 7.96
CA ALA A 152 -8.03 12.00 8.86
C ALA A 152 -7.73 13.42 8.33
N LEU A 153 -6.56 13.63 7.70
CA LEU A 153 -6.21 14.89 7.05
C LEU A 153 -7.09 15.16 5.82
N CYS A 154 -7.36 14.15 4.99
CA CYS A 154 -8.28 14.29 3.85
C CYS A 154 -9.69 14.70 4.32
N MET A 155 -10.18 14.09 5.40
CA MET A 155 -11.46 14.43 6.02
C MET A 155 -11.48 15.87 6.57
N ALA A 156 -10.42 16.27 7.28
CA ALA A 156 -10.31 17.62 7.84
C ALA A 156 -10.27 18.72 6.76
N LEU A 157 -9.69 18.40 5.61
CA LEU A 157 -9.63 19.26 4.42
C LEU A 157 -10.88 19.16 3.54
N GLN A 158 -11.82 18.27 3.87
CA GLN A 158 -13.07 18.05 3.15
C GLN A 158 -12.84 17.73 1.66
N LEU A 159 -11.79 16.95 1.39
CA LEU A 159 -11.40 16.58 0.03
C LEU A 159 -12.45 15.69 -0.64
N THR A 160 -12.61 15.86 -1.95
CA THR A 160 -13.41 14.96 -2.77
C THR A 160 -12.78 13.56 -2.84
N ILE A 161 -13.53 12.58 -3.36
CA ILE A 161 -13.02 11.21 -3.51
C ILE A 161 -11.79 11.16 -4.43
N GLU A 162 -11.77 11.93 -5.52
CA GLU A 162 -10.67 11.98 -6.48
C GLU A 162 -9.40 12.56 -5.84
N GLU A 163 -9.54 13.68 -5.13
CA GLU A 163 -8.43 14.32 -4.40
C GLU A 163 -7.91 13.44 -3.26
N THR A 164 -8.82 12.73 -2.58
CA THR A 164 -8.45 11.79 -1.52
C THR A 164 -7.64 10.63 -2.09
N VAL A 165 -8.05 10.06 -3.23
CA VAL A 165 -7.31 8.98 -3.89
C VAL A 165 -5.94 9.45 -4.36
N ASP A 166 -5.84 10.64 -4.96
CA ASP A 166 -4.57 11.24 -5.38
C ASP A 166 -3.63 11.44 -4.19
N LEU A 167 -4.10 12.10 -3.12
CA LEU A 167 -3.30 12.38 -1.94
C LEU A 167 -2.87 11.11 -1.19
N LEU A 168 -3.76 10.13 -1.03
CA LEU A 168 -3.42 8.83 -0.42
C LEU A 168 -2.42 8.06 -1.28
N GLY A 169 -2.56 8.11 -2.60
CA GLY A 169 -1.64 7.49 -3.55
C GLY A 169 -0.21 8.00 -3.38
N MET A 170 -0.03 9.30 -3.12
CA MET A 170 1.29 9.90 -2.84
C MET A 170 1.93 9.41 -1.54
N ALA A 171 1.13 8.94 -0.57
CA ALA A 171 1.61 8.29 0.65
C ALA A 171 1.75 6.76 0.51
N GLY A 172 1.43 6.20 -0.66
CA GLY A 172 1.48 4.76 -0.91
C GLY A 172 0.26 3.99 -0.39
N TYR A 173 -0.88 4.66 -0.22
CA TYR A 173 -2.13 4.05 0.25
C TYR A 173 -3.23 4.13 -0.81
N SER A 174 -4.19 3.23 -0.70
CA SER A 174 -5.43 3.24 -1.47
C SER A 174 -6.62 2.96 -0.55
N LEU A 175 -7.81 3.39 -0.99
CA LEU A 175 -9.09 2.97 -0.40
C LEU A 175 -9.51 1.67 -1.08
N SER A 176 -9.37 0.56 -0.36
CA SER A 176 -9.73 -0.76 -0.85
C SER A 176 -11.23 -0.99 -0.71
N SER A 177 -11.85 -1.47 -1.78
CA SER A 177 -13.23 -1.95 -1.75
C SER A 177 -13.41 -3.25 -0.93
N SER A 178 -12.33 -3.95 -0.61
CA SER A 178 -12.35 -5.16 0.22
C SER A 178 -12.29 -4.88 1.72
N ASP A 179 -11.81 -3.68 2.09
CA ASP A 179 -11.69 -3.28 3.48
C ASP A 179 -12.95 -2.53 3.93
N THR A 180 -13.55 -3.01 5.02
CA THR A 180 -14.77 -2.40 5.57
C THR A 180 -14.56 -0.98 6.07
N GLY A 181 -13.39 -0.66 6.63
CA GLY A 181 -13.06 0.69 7.08
C GLY A 181 -12.95 1.68 5.91
N ASP A 182 -12.25 1.28 4.86
CA ASP A 182 -12.11 2.07 3.63
C ASP A 182 -13.46 2.31 2.94
N LEU A 183 -14.36 1.31 2.91
CA LEU A 183 -15.73 1.49 2.38
C LEU A 183 -16.54 2.50 3.20
N VAL A 184 -16.43 2.48 4.52
CA VAL A 184 -17.07 3.47 5.41
C VAL A 184 -16.53 4.86 5.10
N VAL A 185 -15.20 5.01 5.01
CA VAL A 185 -14.54 6.28 4.67
C VAL A 185 -15.01 6.79 3.31
N LYS A 186 -15.06 5.93 2.29
CA LYS A 186 -15.53 6.27 0.94
C LYS A 186 -16.98 6.73 0.96
N PHE A 187 -17.86 6.00 1.65
CA PHE A 187 -19.26 6.39 1.81
C PHE A 187 -19.41 7.78 2.45
N CYS A 188 -18.65 8.05 3.52
CA CYS A 188 -18.67 9.34 4.20
C CYS A 188 -18.25 10.48 3.26
N ILE A 189 -17.16 10.31 2.49
CA ILE A 189 -16.70 11.31 1.52
C ILE A 189 -17.75 11.56 0.43
N GLU A 190 -18.31 10.50 -0.15
CA GLU A 190 -19.33 10.61 -1.21
C GLU A 190 -20.61 11.33 -0.72
N ARG A 191 -20.96 11.15 0.56
CA ARG A 191 -22.09 11.85 1.20
C ARG A 191 -21.72 13.21 1.80
N LYS A 192 -20.48 13.66 1.64
CA LYS A 192 -19.94 14.91 2.21
C LYS A 192 -20.03 14.97 3.75
N ILE A 193 -19.95 13.81 4.40
CA ILE A 193 -19.87 13.66 5.85
C ILE A 193 -18.40 13.72 6.24
N TYR A 194 -17.93 14.90 6.63
CA TYR A 194 -16.54 15.17 6.98
C TYR A 194 -16.29 15.40 8.47
N ASP A 195 -17.34 15.37 9.30
CA ASP A 195 -17.15 15.46 10.75
C ASP A 195 -16.48 14.18 11.25
N LEU A 196 -15.27 14.34 11.80
CA LEU A 196 -14.46 13.24 12.31
C LEU A 196 -15.21 12.43 13.39
N ILE A 197 -16.07 13.09 14.18
CA ILE A 197 -16.86 12.41 15.21
C ILE A 197 -17.85 11.47 14.55
N GLU A 198 -18.63 11.93 13.57
CA GLU A 198 -19.60 11.10 12.84
C GLU A 198 -18.93 9.97 12.07
N VAL A 199 -17.78 10.24 11.44
CA VAL A 199 -17.01 9.20 10.73
C VAL A 199 -16.50 8.15 11.71
N ASN A 200 -15.99 8.55 12.88
CA ASN A 200 -15.55 7.62 13.91
C ASN A 200 -16.70 6.83 14.53
N GLU A 201 -17.90 7.41 14.69
CA GLU A 201 -19.11 6.65 15.08
C GLU A 201 -19.44 5.57 14.04
N ALA A 202 -19.30 5.87 12.74
CA ALA A 202 -19.54 4.89 11.69
C ALA A 202 -18.50 3.78 11.74
N LEU A 203 -17.22 4.12 11.87
CA LEU A 203 -16.14 3.14 11.96
C LEU A 203 -16.28 2.24 13.20
N ASP A 204 -16.61 2.82 14.36
CA ASP A 204 -16.82 2.08 15.61
C ASP A 204 -17.99 1.09 15.49
N TYR A 205 -19.07 1.48 14.81
CA TYR A 205 -20.21 0.60 14.56
C TYR A 205 -19.83 -0.70 13.82
N PHE A 206 -18.84 -0.65 12.93
CA PHE A 206 -18.29 -1.81 12.21
C PHE A 206 -17.04 -2.40 12.87
N GLY A 207 -16.68 -1.96 14.08
CA GLY A 207 -15.49 -2.41 14.80
C GLY A 207 -14.17 -2.09 14.07
N GLN A 208 -14.16 -1.03 13.28
CA GLN A 208 -13.00 -0.60 12.51
C GLN A 208 -12.12 0.35 13.31
N LYS A 209 -10.89 0.55 12.85
CA LYS A 209 -9.95 1.45 13.51
C LYS A 209 -10.36 2.91 13.33
N LEU A 210 -10.41 3.64 14.45
CA LEU A 210 -10.71 5.07 14.47
C LEU A 210 -9.61 5.93 13.81
N LEU A 211 -10.03 7.09 13.32
CA LEU A 211 -9.20 8.11 12.71
C LEU A 211 -8.85 9.20 13.73
N GLY A 212 -7.67 9.82 13.61
CA GLY A 212 -7.29 10.98 14.41
C GLY A 212 -7.11 10.69 15.91
N VAL A 213 -6.44 9.57 16.23
CA VAL A 213 -6.11 9.16 17.61
C VAL A 213 -4.60 9.12 17.82
#